data_AF-A0A382SUA4-F1
#
_entry.id   AF-A0A382SUA4-F1
#
_cell.length_a   1.000
_cell.length_b   1.000
_cell.length_c   1.000
_cell.angle_alpha   90.00
_cell.angle_beta   90.00
_cell.angle_gamma   90.00
#
_symmetry.space_group_name_H-M   'P 1'
#
loop_
_entity.id
_entity.type
_entity.pdbx_description
1 polymer ?
#
loop_
_entity_poly.entity_id
_entity_poly.type
_entity_poly.pdbx_seq_one_letter_code
_entity_poly.pdbx_strand_id
1 'polypeptide(L)'
;MNNIYVRLSVLIILITILHRFAPNPLKYPKTKLSSNIIDVYHGISIEDEYRWLEDDNSKQTKAWVQKQNAFTDRYLRKIPYRKKIQKRLT
;
A
#
# COMPACT_ATOMS: atom_id res chain seq x y z
N MET A 1 -5.40 20.80 44.57
CA MET A 1 -4.39 19.70 44.48
C MET A 1 -3.86 19.62 43.04
N ASN A 2 -2.78 20.33 42.73
CA ASN A 2 -2.08 20.21 41.44
C ASN A 2 -1.11 19.02 41.49
N ASN A 3 -1.65 17.80 41.37
CA ASN A 3 -0.81 16.61 41.34
C ASN A 3 -0.28 16.38 39.92
N ILE A 4 1.01 16.68 39.73
CA ILE A 4 1.70 16.55 38.44
C ILE A 4 1.60 15.14 37.85
N TYR A 5 1.57 14.11 38.70
CA TYR A 5 1.46 12.71 38.28
C TYR A 5 0.09 12.40 37.66
N VAL A 6 -0.99 13.05 38.13
CA VAL A 6 -2.33 12.92 37.53
C VAL A 6 -2.39 13.56 36.16
N ARG A 7 -1.74 14.72 35.96
CA ARG A 7 -1.67 15.38 34.65
C ARG A 7 -0.86 14.57 33.64
N LEU A 8 0.27 14.00 34.07
CA LEU A 8 1.11 13.16 33.22
C LEU A 8 0.40 11.87 32.80
N SER A 9 -0.32 11.22 33.72
CA SER A 9 -1.08 10.00 33.40
C SER A 9 -2.24 10.28 32.43
N VAL A 10 -2.98 11.39 32.60
CA VAL A 10 -4.00 11.82 31.64
C VAL A 10 -3.40 12.12 30.26
N LEU A 11 -2.24 12.79 30.22
CA LEU A 11 -1.55 13.11 28.96
C LEU A 11 -1.12 11.83 28.21
N ILE A 12 -0.59 10.84 28.92
CA ILE A 12 -0.19 9.55 28.33
C ILE A 12 -1.41 8.81 27.77
N ILE A 13 -2.52 8.76 28.51
CA ILE A 13 -3.77 8.15 28.03
C ILE A 13 -4.26 8.88 26.77
N LEU A 14 -4.26 10.22 26.76
CA LEU A 14 -4.68 10.99 25.59
C LEU A 14 -3.79 10.72 24.37
N ILE A 15 -2.47 10.69 24.55
CA ILE A 15 -1.51 10.41 23.46
C ILE A 15 -1.73 9.00 22.90
N THR A 16 -1.97 7.99 23.74
CA THR A 16 -2.22 6.63 23.28
C THR A 16 -3.54 6.49 22.52
N ILE A 17 -4.59 7.23 22.91
CA ILE A 17 -5.86 7.30 22.18
C ILE A 17 -5.64 7.96 20.81
N LEU A 18 -4.96 9.11 20.76
CA LEU A 18 -4.69 9.82 19.51
C LEU A 18 -3.86 8.98 18.52
N HIS A 19 -2.88 8.20 19.00
CA HIS A 19 -2.12 7.27 18.15
C HIS A 19 -2.97 6.18 17.49
N ARG A 20 -4.12 5.80 18.08
CA ARG A 20 -5.04 4.79 17.49
C ARG A 20 -5.77 5.32 16.26
N PHE A 21 -5.88 6.64 16.12
CA PHE A 21 -6.57 7.30 15.00
C PHE A 21 -5.64 7.71 13.87
N ALA A 22 -4.32 7.63 14.06
CA ALA A 22 -3.36 7.88 12.99
C ALA A 22 -3.56 6.84 11.87
N PRO A 23 -3.65 7.27 10.59
CA PRO A 23 -3.76 6.34 9.49
C PRO A 23 -2.49 5.48 9.40
N ASN A 24 -2.66 4.16 9.41
CA ASN A 24 -1.53 3.25 9.21
C ASN A 24 -1.01 3.40 7.77
N PRO A 25 0.30 3.69 7.57
CA PRO A 25 0.86 3.81 6.23
C PRO A 25 0.73 2.49 5.48
N LEU A 26 0.39 2.58 4.19
CA LEU A 26 0.29 1.41 3.33
C LEU A 26 1.68 0.86 3.02
N LYS A 27 1.90 -0.41 3.37
CA LYS A 27 3.11 -1.15 3.01
C LYS A 27 2.91 -1.85 1.66
N TYR A 28 3.25 -1.16 0.58
CA TYR A 28 3.14 -1.71 -0.78
C TYR A 28 4.10 -2.88 -1.00
N PRO A 29 3.74 -3.88 -1.82
CA PRO A 29 4.69 -4.89 -2.28
C PRO A 29 5.83 -4.24 -3.06
N LYS A 30 7.07 -4.66 -2.81
CA LYS A 30 8.22 -4.20 -3.60
C LYS A 30 8.10 -4.70 -5.04
N THR A 31 8.28 -3.80 -6.00
CA THR A 31 8.43 -4.10 -7.43
C THR A 31 9.91 -4.11 -7.78
N LYS A 32 10.35 -5.09 -8.57
CA LYS A 32 11.73 -5.12 -9.06
C LYS A 32 11.90 -4.04 -10.13
N LEU A 33 13.00 -3.29 -10.05
CA LEU A 33 13.46 -2.41 -11.13
C LEU A 33 14.43 -3.20 -12.02
N SER A 34 14.25 -3.11 -13.33
CA SER A 34 15.23 -3.59 -14.29
C SER A 34 16.16 -2.46 -14.66
N SER A 35 17.45 -2.61 -14.36
CA SER A 35 18.46 -1.64 -14.77
C SER A 35 18.72 -1.72 -16.27
N ASN A 36 19.09 -0.59 -16.88
CA ASN A 36 19.62 -0.48 -18.24
C ASN A 36 18.63 -0.80 -19.38
N ILE A 37 17.33 -0.60 -19.16
CA ILE A 37 16.35 -0.58 -20.25
C ILE A 37 16.10 0.88 -20.59
N ILE A 38 16.71 1.34 -21.69
CA ILE A 38 16.68 2.74 -22.12
C ILE A 38 16.35 2.77 -23.61
N ASP A 39 15.30 3.52 -23.95
CA ASP A 39 14.98 3.86 -25.34
C ASP A 39 15.43 5.29 -25.63
N VAL A 40 15.78 5.58 -26.89
CA VAL A 40 16.17 6.94 -27.31
C VAL A 40 15.20 7.43 -28.38
N TYR A 41 14.44 8.47 -28.04
CA TYR A 41 13.48 9.12 -28.94
C TYR A 41 13.93 10.54 -29.24
N HIS A 42 14.16 10.86 -30.51
CA HIS A 42 14.61 12.20 -30.95
C HIS A 42 15.85 12.71 -30.20
N GLY A 43 16.78 11.81 -29.85
CA GLY A 43 17.97 12.13 -29.08
C GLY A 43 17.76 12.23 -27.56
N ILE A 44 16.56 11.95 -27.05
CA ILE A 44 16.23 11.96 -25.62
C ILE A 44 16.19 10.52 -25.11
N SER A 45 17.00 10.23 -24.07
CA SER A 45 16.98 8.94 -23.37
C SER A 45 15.80 8.84 -22.41
N ILE A 46 15.08 7.73 -22.45
CA ILE A 46 13.93 7.41 -21.58
C ILE A 46 14.17 6.04 -20.95
N GLU A 47 14.25 6.01 -19.62
CA GLU A 47 14.40 4.78 -18.85
C GLU A 47 13.04 4.10 -18.63
N ASP A 48 12.97 2.80 -18.90
CA ASP A 48 11.78 1.98 -18.65
C ASP A 48 12.12 0.79 -17.74
N GLU A 49 12.25 1.09 -16.45
CA GLU A 49 12.61 0.12 -15.41
C GLU A 49 11.57 -1.00 -15.21
N TYR A 50 10.37 -0.83 -15.78
CA TYR A 50 9.23 -1.73 -15.63
C TYR A 50 8.87 -2.51 -16.89
N ARG A 51 9.62 -2.36 -17.99
CA ARG A 51 9.45 -3.09 -19.26
C ARG A 51 9.22 -4.60 -19.09
N TRP A 52 9.82 -5.22 -18.07
CA TRP A 52 9.63 -6.65 -17.78
C TRP A 52 8.18 -7.03 -17.44
N LEU A 53 7.33 -6.07 -17.03
CA LEU A 53 5.91 -6.28 -16.80
C LEU A 53 5.10 -6.43 -18.09
N GLU A 54 5.66 -6.06 -19.25
CA GLU A 54 4.99 -6.20 -20.55
C GLU A 54 4.85 -7.67 -20.98
N ASP A 55 5.73 -8.57 -20.51
CA ASP A 55 5.54 -10.01 -20.68
C ASP A 55 4.56 -10.55 -19.63
N ASP A 56 3.29 -10.61 -20.02
CA ASP A 56 2.16 -11.12 -19.25
C ASP A 56 2.20 -12.65 -19.03
N ASN A 57 2.96 -13.36 -19.85
CA ASN A 57 3.14 -14.81 -19.77
C ASN A 57 4.26 -15.21 -18.82
N SER A 58 5.18 -14.28 -18.51
CA SER A 58 6.32 -14.53 -17.63
C SER A 58 5.90 -14.97 -16.23
N LYS A 59 6.70 -15.85 -15.62
CA LYS A 59 6.53 -16.24 -14.22
C LYS A 59 6.70 -15.04 -13.27
N GLN A 60 7.54 -14.07 -13.64
CA GLN A 60 7.81 -12.89 -12.82
C GLN A 60 6.60 -11.96 -12.75
N THR A 61 5.98 -11.64 -13.89
CA THR A 61 4.78 -10.80 -13.96
C THR A 61 3.62 -11.45 -13.24
N LYS A 62 3.40 -12.76 -13.44
CA LYS A 62 2.38 -13.53 -12.69
C LYS A 62 2.59 -13.44 -11.17
N ALA A 63 3.81 -13.62 -10.69
CA ALA A 63 4.14 -13.50 -9.27
C ALA A 63 3.94 -12.07 -8.74
N TRP A 64 4.22 -11.06 -9.55
CA TRP A 64 3.97 -9.66 -9.19
C TRP A 64 2.47 -9.37 -9.07
N VAL A 65 1.67 -9.78 -10.05
CA VAL A 65 0.20 -9.64 -10.03
C VAL A 65 -0.40 -10.28 -8.78
N GLN A 66 0.04 -11.49 -8.42
CA GLN A 66 -0.43 -12.17 -7.20
C GLN A 66 -0.14 -11.34 -5.94
N LYS A 67 1.04 -10.74 -5.83
CA LYS A 67 1.41 -9.88 -4.69
C LYS A 67 0.55 -8.62 -4.62
N GLN A 68 0.30 -7.99 -5.77
CA GLN A 68 -0.53 -6.78 -5.85
C GLN A 68 -2.00 -7.07 -5.54
N ASN A 69 -2.55 -8.18 -6.06
CA ASN A 69 -3.91 -8.63 -5.74
C ASN A 69 -4.05 -8.95 -4.25
N ALA A 70 -3.10 -9.68 -3.65
CA ALA A 70 -3.14 -9.97 -2.22
C ALA A 70 -3.09 -8.71 -1.34
N PHE A 71 -2.30 -7.70 -1.74
CA PHE A 71 -2.27 -6.40 -1.09
C PHE A 71 -3.64 -5.69 -1.20
N THR A 72 -4.19 -5.63 -2.41
CA THR A 72 -5.48 -4.99 -2.71
C THR A 72 -6.62 -5.66 -1.97
N ASP A 73 -6.70 -6.99 -2.00
CA ASP A 73 -7.73 -7.75 -1.30
C ASP A 73 -7.67 -7.56 0.21
N ARG A 74 -6.46 -7.48 0.80
CA ARG A 74 -6.30 -7.15 2.22
C ARG A 74 -6.82 -5.75 2.55
N TYR A 75 -6.65 -4.79 1.64
CA TYR A 75 -7.18 -3.45 1.81
C TYR A 75 -8.72 -3.45 1.68
N LEU A 76 -9.26 -3.98 0.58
CA LEU A 76 -10.69 -4.01 0.29
C LEU A 76 -11.50 -4.80 1.31
N ARG A 77 -10.93 -5.84 1.94
CA ARG A 77 -11.59 -6.59 3.02
C ARG A 77 -11.89 -5.75 4.27
N LYS A 78 -11.21 -4.63 4.47
CA LYS A 78 -11.46 -3.72 5.59
C LYS A 78 -12.70 -2.84 5.40
N ILE A 79 -13.22 -2.75 4.18
CA ILE A 79 -14.36 -1.89 3.84
C ILE A 79 -15.66 -2.57 4.33
N PRO A 80 -16.34 -2.04 5.37
CA PRO A 80 -17.43 -2.74 6.04
C PRO A 80 -18.63 -3.03 5.13
N TYR A 81 -18.89 -2.15 4.16
CA TYR A 81 -20.04 -2.22 3.27
C TYR A 81 -19.77 -2.98 1.95
N ARG A 82 -18.54 -3.49 1.71
CA ARG A 82 -18.21 -4.22 0.47
C ARG A 82 -19.15 -5.40 0.22
N LYS A 83 -19.42 -6.21 1.25
CA LYS A 83 -20.33 -7.37 1.15
C LYS A 83 -21.78 -6.97 0.85
N LYS A 84 -22.24 -5.84 1.39
CA LYS A 84 -23.60 -5.32 1.14
C LYS A 84 -23.76 -4.91 -0.33
N ILE A 85 -22.76 -4.25 -0.90
CA ILE A 85 -22.76 -3.87 -2.31
C ILE A 85 -22.74 -5.11 -3.20
N GLN A 86 -21.87 -6.09 -2.89
CA GLN A 86 -21.81 -7.35 -3.64
C GLN A 86 -23.18 -8.05 -3.71
N LYS A 87 -23.84 -8.23 -2.56
CA LYS A 87 -25.18 -8.85 -2.48
C LYS A 87 -26.28 -8.11 -3.28
N ARG A 88 -26.10 -6.81 -3.54
CA ARG A 88 -27.06 -6.04 -4.35
C ARG A 88 -26.87 -6.26 -5.85
N LEU A 89 -25.65 -6.60 -6.28
CA LEU A 89 -25.28 -6.70 -7.70
C LEU A 89 -25.28 -8.13 -8.23
N THR A 90 -25.24 -9.13 -7.36
CA THR A 90 -25.27 -10.58 -7.68
C THR A 90 -26.50 -11.21 -7.08
#